data_AF-A0A8T4EDV2-F1
#
_entry.id   AF-A0A8T4EDV2-F1
#
_cell.length_a   1.000
_cell.length_b   1.000
_cell.length_c   1.000
_cell.angle_alpha   90.00
_cell.angle_beta   90.00
_cell.angle_gamma   90.00
#
_symmetry.space_group_name_H-M   'P 1'
#
loop_
_entity.id
_entity.type
_entity.pdbx_description
1 polymer ?
#
loop_
_entity_poly.entity_id
_entity_poly.type
_entity_poly.pdbx_seq_one_letter_code
_entity_poly.pdbx_strand_id
1 'polypeptide(L)'
;MKKLTRSFLILTMMILFSVGSIGNNKSACITIEPSINRNSTNALAYSDHSPILIDGNADFMFQAVTESWSGDGTQGNPITISGYRIADEGIQCLRLWNVDLHWKVSDCLFEGGAPSEFSGIWLTNVSNGEFVNNIIRDRDAGIDTYEGVHNCVFSGNQICNNTQQGIVVLNGMFNSSITGNIFSGNLAHNIWVAGGLNDTIISDNTITGGQYGVRVNLCTRVTVQGNTFTNTSLEAVMLPLGSEIIISDNTIVGTQTGGIATCGVNSEIIENRITDAAGIGIYLASGDSVLISDNTVTNSSDYALKLSVNTSNVTITDNIFIDNNDGDCQVEDNGEDNQFSYNHYNDWLSPDANSDNIVDIAYAIDGDASNTDQFPVVDPNATTPPGGQLDLPSLLPYVAVGAVAVLLAIGVALIKRK
;
A
#
# COMPACT_ATOMS: atom_id res chain seq x y z
N MET A 1 -11.88 10.44 35.97
CA MET A 1 -12.81 9.69 35.10
C MET A 1 -13.41 10.64 34.07
N LYS A 2 -12.89 10.61 32.83
CA LYS A 2 -13.35 11.27 31.57
C LYS A 2 -12.13 11.77 30.78
N LYS A 3 -11.44 10.84 30.12
CA LYS A 3 -10.51 11.05 28.99
C LYS A 3 -10.40 9.73 28.19
N LEU A 4 -11.52 9.06 27.95
CA LEU A 4 -11.57 7.79 27.24
C LEU A 4 -12.77 7.76 26.29
N THR A 5 -12.83 8.71 25.36
CA THR A 5 -13.94 8.75 24.37
C THR A 5 -13.61 9.36 23.01
N ARG A 6 -12.38 9.81 22.72
CA ARG A 6 -12.02 10.31 21.37
C ARG A 6 -11.20 9.31 20.54
N SER A 7 -10.22 8.61 21.13
CA SER A 7 -9.46 7.58 20.40
C SER A 7 -10.28 6.37 19.96
N PHE A 8 -11.37 6.03 20.68
CA PHE A 8 -12.25 4.91 20.33
C PHE A 8 -13.20 5.24 19.17
N LEU A 9 -13.49 6.53 18.94
CA LEU A 9 -14.44 6.99 17.92
C LEU A 9 -13.82 7.08 16.52
N ILE A 10 -12.49 7.28 16.44
CA ILE A 10 -11.75 7.35 15.17
C ILE A 10 -11.25 5.97 14.75
N LEU A 11 -10.89 5.10 15.71
CA LEU A 11 -10.66 3.67 15.47
C LEU A 11 -11.89 3.00 14.82
N THR A 12 -13.11 3.46 15.15
CA THR A 12 -14.35 2.94 14.54
C THR A 12 -14.65 3.53 13.15
N MET A 13 -14.12 4.71 12.78
CA MET A 13 -14.35 5.30 11.44
C MET A 13 -13.50 4.67 10.33
N MET A 14 -12.32 4.12 10.63
CA MET A 14 -11.52 3.36 9.64
C MET A 14 -12.00 1.91 9.45
N ILE A 15 -12.82 1.40 10.37
CA ILE A 15 -13.40 0.04 10.31
C ILE A 15 -14.71 0.03 9.49
N LEU A 16 -15.39 1.18 9.29
CA LEU A 16 -16.77 1.23 8.79
C LEU A 16 -17.01 2.30 7.70
N PHE A 17 -16.49 2.09 6.49
CA PHE A 17 -17.00 2.60 5.20
C PHE A 17 -16.42 1.66 4.11
N SER A 18 -17.10 1.16 3.07
CA SER A 18 -18.39 1.43 2.43
C SER A 18 -18.93 0.13 1.80
N VAL A 19 -20.26 -0.07 1.79
CA VAL A 19 -20.92 -1.00 0.85
C VAL A 19 -21.66 -0.13 -0.16
N GLY A 20 -20.93 0.38 -1.14
CA GLY A 20 -21.50 0.93 -2.36
C GLY A 20 -21.60 -0.20 -3.38
N SER A 21 -22.82 -0.48 -3.87
CA SER A 21 -23.01 -1.36 -5.03
C SER A 21 -22.37 -0.70 -6.25
N ILE A 22 -21.34 -1.33 -6.81
CA ILE A 22 -20.71 -0.93 -8.06
C ILE A 22 -21.11 -1.96 -9.12
N GLY A 23 -21.55 -1.46 -10.28
CA GLY A 23 -22.04 -2.26 -11.39
C GLY A 23 -21.02 -3.31 -11.84
N ASN A 24 -21.50 -4.54 -12.01
CA ASN A 24 -20.75 -5.70 -12.50
C ASN A 24 -20.22 -5.51 -13.92
N ASN A 25 -19.12 -4.78 -14.07
CA ASN A 25 -18.29 -4.89 -15.25
C ASN A 25 -17.24 -5.97 -14.96
N LYS A 26 -17.57 -7.23 -15.29
CA LYS A 26 -16.58 -8.30 -15.35
C LYS A 26 -15.50 -7.86 -16.35
N SER A 27 -14.38 -7.37 -15.84
CA SER A 27 -13.18 -7.22 -16.66
C SER A 27 -12.73 -8.63 -17.02
N ALA A 28 -12.46 -8.88 -18.30
CA ALA A 28 -11.87 -10.17 -18.69
C ALA A 28 -10.60 -10.38 -17.85
N CYS A 29 -10.37 -11.61 -17.38
CA CYS A 29 -9.09 -11.97 -16.81
C CYS A 29 -8.03 -11.55 -17.82
N ILE A 30 -7.20 -10.57 -17.47
CA ILE A 30 -6.16 -10.14 -18.39
C ILE A 30 -5.16 -11.29 -18.37
N THR A 31 -5.21 -12.12 -19.41
CA THR A 31 -4.08 -12.99 -19.72
C THR A 31 -2.95 -12.03 -20.11
N ILE A 32 -2.21 -11.54 -19.12
CA ILE A 32 -0.89 -11.00 -19.37
C ILE A 32 -0.08 -12.24 -19.71
N GLU A 33 -0.12 -12.64 -20.98
CA GLU A 33 1.02 -13.36 -21.52
C GLU A 33 2.19 -12.40 -21.29
N PRO A 34 3.21 -12.77 -20.48
CA PRO A 34 4.43 -11.98 -20.43
C PRO A 34 4.89 -11.78 -21.87
N SER A 35 5.46 -10.62 -22.18
CA SER A 35 5.95 -10.24 -23.51
C SER A 35 7.07 -11.17 -24.00
N ILE A 36 6.73 -12.43 -24.24
CA ILE A 36 7.49 -13.44 -24.90
C ILE A 36 7.01 -13.40 -26.34
N ASN A 37 7.96 -13.10 -27.22
CA ASN A 37 7.93 -13.31 -28.65
C ASN A 37 6.77 -14.24 -29.10
N ARG A 38 5.78 -13.69 -29.83
CA ARG A 38 4.54 -14.35 -30.30
C ARG A 38 4.78 -15.47 -31.32
N ASN A 39 5.71 -16.38 -31.04
CA ASN A 39 6.08 -17.55 -31.83
C ASN A 39 6.22 -18.84 -30.99
N SER A 40 5.79 -18.84 -29.72
CA SER A 40 5.62 -20.08 -28.95
C SER A 40 4.24 -20.16 -28.30
N THR A 41 3.23 -20.54 -29.09
CA THR A 41 1.89 -20.94 -28.63
C THR A 41 1.92 -22.33 -27.98
N ASN A 42 2.67 -22.49 -26.89
CA ASN A 42 2.45 -23.63 -26.00
C ASN A 42 1.53 -23.15 -24.89
N ALA A 43 0.23 -23.09 -25.17
CA ALA A 43 -0.76 -23.06 -24.10
C ALA A 43 -0.47 -24.28 -23.21
N LEU A 44 -0.33 -24.07 -21.89
CA LEU A 44 -0.17 -25.16 -20.94
C LEU A 44 -1.34 -26.14 -21.12
N ALA A 45 -1.03 -27.39 -21.46
CA ALA A 45 -2.02 -28.46 -21.50
C ALA A 45 -2.14 -29.04 -20.09
N TYR A 46 -3.18 -28.66 -19.36
CA TYR A 46 -3.44 -29.17 -18.02
C TYR A 46 -4.03 -30.59 -18.07
N SER A 47 -3.72 -31.41 -17.07
CA SER A 47 -4.39 -32.69 -16.84
C SER A 47 -5.53 -32.51 -15.84
N ASP A 48 -6.76 -32.90 -16.19
CA ASP A 48 -7.89 -32.83 -15.25
C ASP A 48 -7.64 -33.71 -14.02
N HIS A 49 -7.93 -33.18 -12.84
CA HIS A 49 -7.77 -33.86 -11.56
C HIS A 49 -8.95 -33.53 -10.64
N SER A 50 -9.34 -34.49 -9.80
CA SER A 50 -10.32 -34.26 -8.72
C SER A 50 -9.75 -33.29 -7.66
N PRO A 51 -10.54 -32.76 -6.73
CA PRO A 51 -9.99 -32.00 -5.61
C PRO A 51 -8.87 -32.73 -4.87
N ILE A 52 -7.82 -32.00 -4.51
CA ILE A 52 -6.71 -32.52 -3.70
C ILE A 52 -6.90 -32.02 -2.27
N LEU A 53 -7.07 -32.95 -1.34
CA LEU A 53 -7.33 -32.67 0.06
C LEU A 53 -6.27 -33.39 0.90
N ILE A 54 -5.42 -32.63 1.61
CA ILE A 54 -4.27 -33.17 2.33
C ILE A 54 -4.35 -32.77 3.82
N ASP A 55 -4.48 -33.78 4.69
CA ASP A 55 -4.40 -33.63 6.16
C ASP A 55 -3.07 -34.18 6.72
N GLY A 56 -2.12 -33.27 6.89
CA GLY A 56 -0.86 -33.55 7.51
C GLY A 56 0.16 -34.30 6.65
N ASN A 57 1.39 -34.32 7.15
CA ASN A 57 2.54 -34.85 6.41
C ASN A 57 2.38 -36.31 5.97
N ALA A 58 1.75 -37.14 6.80
CA ALA A 58 1.57 -38.56 6.49
C ALA A 58 0.63 -38.77 5.29
N ASP A 59 -0.46 -37.99 5.22
CA ASP A 59 -1.38 -38.01 4.09
C ASP A 59 -0.72 -37.44 2.83
N PHE A 60 0.01 -36.33 2.97
CA PHE A 60 0.73 -35.74 1.84
C PHE A 60 1.74 -36.72 1.22
N MET A 61 2.57 -37.38 2.04
CA MET A 61 3.52 -38.37 1.56
C MET A 61 2.83 -39.59 0.93
N PHE A 62 1.70 -40.02 1.48
CA PHE A 62 0.93 -41.15 0.92
C PHE A 62 0.33 -40.80 -0.45
N GLN A 63 -0.28 -39.63 -0.59
CA GLN A 63 -0.82 -39.15 -1.87
C GLN A 63 0.31 -38.90 -2.87
N ALA A 64 1.44 -38.33 -2.45
CA ALA A 64 2.59 -38.12 -3.32
C ALA A 64 3.09 -39.43 -3.97
N VAL A 65 3.15 -40.53 -3.20
CA VAL A 65 3.50 -41.85 -3.76
C VAL A 65 2.42 -42.37 -4.69
N THR A 66 1.14 -42.21 -4.33
CA THR A 66 0.00 -42.72 -5.09
C THR A 66 -0.15 -42.01 -6.44
N GLU A 67 -0.02 -40.69 -6.46
CA GLU A 67 -0.11 -39.83 -7.63
C GLU A 67 1.22 -39.71 -8.39
N SER A 68 2.29 -40.32 -7.87
CA SER A 68 3.65 -40.21 -8.41
C SER A 68 4.17 -38.77 -8.48
N TRP A 69 3.81 -37.92 -7.51
CA TRP A 69 4.39 -36.59 -7.35
C TRP A 69 5.87 -36.70 -6.98
N SER A 70 6.70 -35.85 -7.58
CA SER A 70 8.12 -35.78 -7.25
C SER A 70 8.34 -35.11 -5.90
N GLY A 71 9.46 -35.44 -5.25
CA GLY A 71 9.85 -34.84 -3.97
C GLY A 71 9.75 -35.79 -2.78
N ASP A 72 10.43 -35.45 -1.70
CA ASP A 72 10.38 -36.16 -0.42
C ASP A 72 9.94 -35.26 0.75
N GLY A 73 9.60 -33.99 0.46
CA GLY A 73 9.13 -33.03 1.46
C GLY A 73 10.26 -32.34 2.23
N THR A 74 11.52 -32.57 1.88
CA THR A 74 12.66 -31.83 2.43
C THR A 74 12.89 -30.52 1.69
N GLN A 75 13.59 -29.57 2.31
CA GLN A 75 13.93 -28.28 1.69
C GLN A 75 14.63 -28.41 0.34
N GLY A 76 15.49 -29.43 0.18
CA GLY A 76 16.22 -29.67 -1.07
C GLY A 76 15.41 -30.41 -2.13
N ASN A 77 14.25 -30.97 -1.77
CA ASN A 77 13.45 -31.83 -2.64
C ASN A 77 11.95 -31.77 -2.24
N PRO A 78 11.29 -30.60 -2.41
CA PRO A 78 9.90 -30.40 -2.00
C PRO A 78 8.93 -31.29 -2.78
N ILE A 79 7.83 -31.72 -2.13
CA ILE A 79 6.76 -32.43 -2.84
C ILE A 79 6.11 -31.48 -3.85
N THR A 80 6.04 -31.88 -5.12
CA THR A 80 5.58 -31.01 -6.21
C THR A 80 4.26 -31.50 -6.81
N ILE A 81 3.22 -30.68 -6.70
CA ILE A 81 1.93 -30.82 -7.39
C ILE A 81 1.95 -29.86 -8.58
N SER A 82 1.87 -30.36 -9.81
CA SER A 82 1.96 -29.48 -10.98
C SER A 82 1.17 -29.93 -12.20
N GLY A 83 0.81 -28.98 -13.06
CA GLY A 83 0.19 -29.26 -14.37
C GLY A 83 -1.26 -29.73 -14.30
N TYR A 84 -1.94 -29.60 -13.17
CA TYR A 84 -3.33 -30.04 -13.02
C TYR A 84 -4.33 -28.94 -13.33
N ARG A 85 -5.49 -29.35 -13.84
CA ARG A 85 -6.71 -28.56 -13.86
C ARG A 85 -7.70 -29.16 -12.87
N ILE A 86 -8.14 -28.37 -11.90
CA ILE A 86 -9.12 -28.78 -10.89
C ILE A 86 -10.28 -27.80 -10.94
N ALA A 87 -11.48 -28.31 -11.23
CA ALA A 87 -12.66 -27.51 -11.57
C ALA A 87 -13.91 -27.90 -10.76
N ASP A 88 -13.76 -28.16 -9.45
CA ASP A 88 -14.84 -28.65 -8.59
C ASP A 88 -15.69 -27.52 -8.00
N GLU A 89 -17.01 -27.56 -8.19
CA GLU A 89 -17.92 -26.51 -7.74
C GLU A 89 -18.46 -26.70 -6.30
N GLY A 90 -18.25 -27.88 -5.70
CA GLY A 90 -18.81 -28.27 -4.39
C GLY A 90 -17.81 -28.27 -3.23
N ILE A 91 -16.52 -28.04 -3.50
CA ILE A 91 -15.46 -27.91 -2.48
C ILE A 91 -14.29 -27.07 -3.04
N GLN A 92 -13.32 -26.74 -2.19
CA GLN A 92 -12.04 -26.18 -2.62
C GLN A 92 -11.32 -27.15 -3.56
N CYS A 93 -10.68 -26.59 -4.59
CA CYS A 93 -9.88 -27.38 -5.53
C CYS A 93 -8.64 -27.97 -4.85
N LEU A 94 -8.01 -27.18 -3.98
CA LEU A 94 -6.89 -27.63 -3.16
C LEU A 94 -7.14 -27.24 -1.70
N ARG A 95 -7.05 -28.20 -0.79
CA ARG A 95 -7.07 -27.94 0.65
C ARG A 95 -5.87 -28.61 1.30
N LEU A 96 -4.99 -27.82 1.93
CA LEU A 96 -3.88 -28.33 2.74
C LEU A 96 -4.08 -27.88 4.19
N TRP A 97 -3.95 -28.82 5.12
CA TRP A 97 -3.90 -28.48 6.53
C TRP A 97 -2.95 -29.37 7.32
N ASN A 98 -2.32 -28.81 8.36
CA ASN A 98 -1.37 -29.48 9.24
C ASN A 98 -0.05 -29.95 8.58
N VAL A 99 0.43 -29.25 7.55
CA VAL A 99 1.61 -29.63 6.76
C VAL A 99 2.80 -28.72 7.06
N ASP A 100 3.90 -29.27 7.56
CA ASP A 100 5.16 -28.54 7.75
C ASP A 100 6.33 -29.03 6.88
N LEU A 101 6.07 -30.03 6.01
CA LEU A 101 6.99 -30.40 4.93
C LEU A 101 7.22 -29.22 3.96
N HIS A 102 8.27 -29.31 3.15
CA HIS A 102 8.45 -28.41 2.01
C HIS A 102 7.65 -28.91 0.81
N TRP A 103 6.88 -28.03 0.19
CA TRP A 103 6.01 -28.39 -0.92
C TRP A 103 5.90 -27.25 -1.94
N LYS A 104 5.60 -27.63 -3.17
CA LYS A 104 5.41 -26.72 -4.29
C LYS A 104 4.15 -27.07 -5.05
N VAL A 105 3.30 -26.08 -5.28
CA VAL A 105 2.16 -26.16 -6.20
C VAL A 105 2.43 -25.22 -7.35
N SER A 106 2.61 -25.75 -8.55
CA SER A 106 2.94 -24.90 -9.70
C SER A 106 2.27 -25.28 -11.01
N ASP A 107 2.09 -24.28 -11.87
CA ASP A 107 1.59 -24.47 -13.24
C ASP A 107 0.23 -25.21 -13.26
N CYS A 108 -0.62 -24.97 -12.26
CA CYS A 108 -1.96 -25.53 -12.15
C CYS A 108 -3.03 -24.48 -12.51
N LEU A 109 -4.21 -24.97 -12.92
CA LEU A 109 -5.44 -24.21 -13.11
C LEU A 109 -6.48 -24.64 -12.07
N PHE A 110 -6.80 -23.75 -11.14
CA PHE A 110 -7.85 -23.92 -10.16
C PHE A 110 -9.04 -23.06 -10.57
N GLU A 111 -10.14 -23.68 -11.00
CA GLU A 111 -11.31 -22.94 -11.49
C GLU A 111 -12.64 -23.46 -10.96
N GLY A 112 -13.71 -22.72 -11.20
CA GLY A 112 -15.06 -23.09 -10.79
C GLY A 112 -16.12 -22.45 -11.68
N GLY A 113 -17.35 -22.91 -11.55
CA GLY A 113 -18.51 -22.19 -12.07
C GLY A 113 -18.85 -21.04 -11.12
N ALA A 114 -18.79 -19.80 -11.61
CA ALA A 114 -19.28 -18.65 -10.85
C ALA A 114 -20.83 -18.60 -10.87
N PRO A 115 -21.51 -18.39 -9.72
CA PRO A 115 -20.96 -18.18 -8.38
C PRO A 115 -20.55 -19.51 -7.71
N SER A 116 -19.34 -19.56 -7.14
CA SER A 116 -18.91 -20.64 -6.25
C SER A 116 -19.07 -20.19 -4.80
N GLU A 117 -19.46 -21.11 -3.91
CA GLU A 117 -19.50 -20.87 -2.45
C GLU A 117 -18.18 -21.28 -1.76
N PHE A 118 -17.18 -21.72 -2.53
CA PHE A 118 -15.93 -22.24 -2.02
C PHE A 118 -14.74 -21.52 -2.64
N SER A 119 -13.73 -21.26 -1.81
CA SER A 119 -12.44 -20.79 -2.28
C SER A 119 -11.80 -21.76 -3.29
N GLY A 120 -10.86 -21.28 -4.08
CA GLY A 120 -10.03 -22.14 -4.93
C GLY A 120 -9.10 -22.99 -4.09
N ILE A 121 -8.34 -22.33 -3.22
CA ILE A 121 -7.34 -22.93 -2.35
C ILE A 121 -7.64 -22.58 -0.90
N TRP A 122 -7.45 -23.54 0.00
CA TRP A 122 -7.55 -23.34 1.44
C TRP A 122 -6.32 -23.87 2.15
N LEU A 123 -5.69 -23.02 2.95
CA LEU A 123 -4.48 -23.31 3.71
C LEU A 123 -4.71 -23.09 5.22
N THR A 124 -4.40 -24.07 6.06
CA THR A 124 -4.51 -23.94 7.52
C THR A 124 -3.41 -24.69 8.23
N ASN A 125 -2.66 -24.04 9.11
CA ASN A 125 -1.55 -24.64 9.85
C ASN A 125 -0.56 -25.32 8.88
N VAL A 126 -0.10 -24.55 7.90
CA VAL A 126 0.85 -25.01 6.88
C VAL A 126 2.08 -24.11 6.83
N SER A 127 3.22 -24.69 6.48
CA SER A 127 4.44 -23.91 6.26
C SER A 127 5.29 -24.43 5.12
N ASN A 128 6.31 -23.65 4.77
CA ASN A 128 7.36 -24.02 3.81
C ASN A 128 6.84 -24.32 2.39
N GLY A 129 5.75 -23.64 2.01
CA GLY A 129 5.05 -23.84 0.75
C GLY A 129 5.41 -22.83 -0.33
N GLU A 130 5.55 -23.29 -1.56
CA GLU A 130 5.68 -22.44 -2.75
C GLU A 130 4.43 -22.59 -3.64
N PHE A 131 3.74 -21.49 -3.90
CA PHE A 131 2.58 -21.40 -4.78
C PHE A 131 2.94 -20.55 -5.99
N VAL A 132 3.28 -21.21 -7.11
CA VAL A 132 4.02 -20.58 -8.21
C VAL A 132 3.33 -20.74 -9.56
N ASN A 133 3.14 -19.65 -10.33
CA ASN A 133 2.65 -19.69 -11.72
C ASN A 133 1.30 -20.42 -11.90
N ASN A 134 0.41 -20.34 -10.90
CA ASN A 134 -0.92 -20.93 -11.01
C ASN A 134 -1.94 -19.92 -11.54
N ILE A 135 -3.02 -20.43 -12.13
CA ILE A 135 -4.21 -19.63 -12.47
C ILE A 135 -5.33 -20.02 -11.51
N ILE A 136 -5.88 -19.06 -10.78
CA ILE A 136 -7.01 -19.25 -9.87
C ILE A 136 -8.14 -18.32 -10.29
N ARG A 137 -9.27 -18.90 -10.72
CA ARG A 137 -10.38 -18.09 -11.25
C ARG A 137 -11.77 -18.62 -10.99
N ASP A 138 -12.74 -17.72 -11.05
CA ASP A 138 -14.17 -18.05 -10.97
C ASP A 138 -14.52 -18.87 -9.70
N ARG A 139 -13.82 -18.57 -8.59
CA ARG A 139 -14.04 -19.13 -7.25
C ARG A 139 -14.72 -18.12 -6.33
N ASP A 140 -15.03 -18.50 -5.09
CA ASP A 140 -15.49 -17.54 -4.10
C ASP A 140 -14.39 -16.54 -3.74
N ALA A 141 -13.39 -16.99 -2.97
CA ALA A 141 -12.07 -16.38 -2.89
C ALA A 141 -11.06 -17.20 -3.71
N GLY A 142 -10.00 -16.58 -4.22
CA GLY A 142 -8.93 -17.32 -4.88
C GLY A 142 -8.19 -18.24 -3.90
N ILE A 143 -7.60 -17.66 -2.86
CA ILE A 143 -6.84 -18.35 -1.82
C ILE A 143 -7.31 -17.87 -0.45
N ASP A 144 -7.74 -18.81 0.39
CA ASP A 144 -7.96 -18.57 1.81
C ASP A 144 -6.81 -19.13 2.64
N THR A 145 -6.27 -18.30 3.52
CA THR A 145 -5.32 -18.72 4.56
C THR A 145 -5.91 -18.44 5.94
N TYR A 146 -5.81 -19.44 6.81
CA TYR A 146 -6.27 -19.40 8.19
C TYR A 146 -5.08 -19.40 9.16
N GLU A 147 -5.28 -19.84 10.40
CA GLU A 147 -4.24 -19.82 11.42
C GLU A 147 -3.01 -20.65 11.03
N GLY A 148 -1.83 -20.23 11.51
CA GLY A 148 -0.61 -21.04 11.42
C GLY A 148 0.01 -21.13 10.02
N VAL A 149 -0.25 -20.17 9.13
CA VAL A 149 0.40 -20.11 7.81
C VAL A 149 1.67 -19.26 7.86
N HIS A 150 2.82 -19.85 7.52
CA HIS A 150 4.11 -19.14 7.55
C HIS A 150 5.18 -19.73 6.64
N ASN A 151 6.23 -18.96 6.32
CA ASN A 151 7.29 -19.38 5.39
C ASN A 151 6.73 -19.79 4.02
N CYS A 152 5.69 -19.09 3.54
CA CYS A 152 5.04 -19.40 2.28
C CYS A 152 5.34 -18.33 1.22
N VAL A 153 5.50 -18.76 -0.02
CA VAL A 153 5.74 -17.89 -1.18
C VAL A 153 4.57 -18.03 -2.14
N PHE A 154 3.89 -16.93 -2.44
CA PHE A 154 2.87 -16.85 -3.48
C PHE A 154 3.43 -16.01 -4.62
N SER A 155 3.85 -16.64 -5.72
CA SER A 155 4.53 -15.92 -6.80
C SER A 155 4.08 -16.26 -8.22
N GLY A 156 4.07 -15.24 -9.09
CA GLY A 156 3.73 -15.43 -10.51
C GLY A 156 2.31 -15.92 -10.78
N ASN A 157 1.41 -15.90 -9.80
CA ASN A 157 0.05 -16.43 -9.97
C ASN A 157 -0.86 -15.40 -10.65
N GLN A 158 -1.84 -15.89 -11.41
CA GLN A 158 -2.95 -15.11 -11.94
C GLN A 158 -4.21 -15.41 -11.13
N ILE A 159 -4.70 -14.44 -10.36
CA ILE A 159 -5.85 -14.60 -9.45
C ILE A 159 -6.97 -13.67 -9.92
N CYS A 160 -7.97 -14.23 -10.62
CA CYS A 160 -8.92 -13.41 -11.36
C CYS A 160 -10.38 -13.87 -11.28
N ASN A 161 -11.32 -12.94 -11.50
CA ASN A 161 -12.75 -13.22 -11.61
C ASN A 161 -13.39 -13.96 -10.41
N ASN A 162 -12.79 -13.87 -9.23
CA ASN A 162 -13.38 -14.47 -8.04
C ASN A 162 -14.54 -13.60 -7.52
N THR A 163 -15.58 -14.22 -6.98
CA THR A 163 -16.80 -13.52 -6.54
C THR A 163 -16.59 -12.70 -5.27
N GLN A 164 -15.48 -12.92 -4.56
CA GLN A 164 -15.01 -12.12 -3.45
C GLN A 164 -13.54 -11.72 -3.68
N GLN A 165 -12.63 -12.10 -2.76
CA GLN A 165 -11.26 -11.62 -2.76
C GLN A 165 -10.32 -12.49 -3.61
N GLY A 166 -9.15 -11.95 -3.95
CA GLY A 166 -8.08 -12.74 -4.55
C GLY A 166 -7.40 -13.64 -3.51
N ILE A 167 -6.79 -13.04 -2.50
CA ILE A 167 -6.19 -13.71 -1.34
C ILE A 167 -6.82 -13.15 -0.05
N VAL A 168 -7.24 -14.04 0.84
CA VAL A 168 -7.73 -13.71 2.19
C VAL A 168 -6.83 -14.33 3.26
N VAL A 169 -6.38 -13.51 4.21
CA VAL A 169 -5.69 -13.96 5.42
C VAL A 169 -6.57 -13.68 6.63
N LEU A 170 -7.20 -14.73 7.17
CA LEU A 170 -8.20 -14.59 8.23
C LEU A 170 -7.59 -14.53 9.64
N ASN A 171 -6.64 -15.43 9.93
CA ASN A 171 -6.10 -15.63 11.29
C ASN A 171 -4.56 -15.58 11.33
N GLY A 172 -3.98 -14.64 10.58
CA GLY A 172 -2.56 -14.35 10.62
C GLY A 172 -1.72 -15.12 9.61
N MET A 173 -0.74 -14.42 9.04
CA MET A 173 0.31 -15.00 8.22
C MET A 173 1.62 -14.28 8.53
N PHE A 174 2.74 -15.02 8.59
CA PHE A 174 4.03 -14.41 8.89
C PHE A 174 5.21 -15.02 8.13
N ASN A 175 6.27 -14.24 7.97
CA ASN A 175 7.49 -14.64 7.25
C ASN A 175 7.19 -15.19 5.84
N SER A 176 6.32 -14.51 5.11
CA SER A 176 5.80 -14.96 3.80
C SER A 176 6.03 -13.88 2.74
N SER A 177 5.76 -14.23 1.47
CA SER A 177 5.80 -13.27 0.37
C SER A 177 4.65 -13.45 -0.61
N ILE A 178 4.12 -12.33 -1.11
CA ILE A 178 3.15 -12.27 -2.20
C ILE A 178 3.80 -11.44 -3.30
N THR A 179 4.45 -12.09 -4.27
CA THR A 179 5.36 -11.42 -5.20
C THR A 179 5.08 -11.70 -6.67
N GLY A 180 5.01 -10.67 -7.52
CA GLY A 180 4.91 -10.88 -8.97
C GLY A 180 3.58 -11.49 -9.43
N ASN A 181 2.50 -11.35 -8.66
CA ASN A 181 1.19 -11.89 -9.01
C ASN A 181 0.36 -10.87 -9.78
N ILE A 182 -0.61 -11.36 -10.54
CA ILE A 182 -1.57 -10.57 -11.31
C ILE A 182 -2.96 -10.78 -10.74
N PHE A 183 -3.59 -9.70 -10.28
CA PHE A 183 -4.96 -9.70 -9.77
C PHE A 183 -5.86 -8.88 -10.68
N SER A 184 -6.97 -9.46 -11.14
CA SER A 184 -7.92 -8.75 -12.00
C SER A 184 -9.34 -9.29 -11.89
N GLY A 185 -10.35 -8.42 -11.83
CA GLY A 185 -11.75 -8.85 -11.89
C GLY A 185 -12.29 -9.55 -10.64
N ASN A 186 -11.52 -9.55 -9.54
CA ASN A 186 -12.02 -9.96 -8.22
C ASN A 186 -13.05 -8.92 -7.73
N LEU A 187 -14.24 -9.34 -7.30
CA LEU A 187 -15.33 -8.40 -7.02
C LEU A 187 -15.16 -7.64 -5.69
N ALA A 188 -14.38 -8.19 -4.75
CA ALA A 188 -14.06 -7.53 -3.48
C ALA A 188 -12.60 -7.05 -3.46
N HIS A 189 -11.88 -7.27 -2.37
CA HIS A 189 -10.47 -6.87 -2.19
C HIS A 189 -9.53 -7.82 -2.94
N ASN A 190 -8.43 -7.34 -3.53
CA ASN A 190 -7.49 -8.27 -4.18
C ASN A 190 -6.68 -9.04 -3.14
N ILE A 191 -6.04 -8.32 -2.20
CA ILE A 191 -5.38 -8.91 -1.03
C ILE A 191 -6.03 -8.34 0.22
N TRP A 192 -6.65 -9.20 1.03
CA TRP A 192 -7.26 -8.80 2.29
C TRP A 192 -6.71 -9.61 3.47
N VAL A 193 -6.24 -8.90 4.48
CA VAL A 193 -5.77 -9.50 5.73
C VAL A 193 -6.61 -8.98 6.88
N ALA A 194 -7.46 -9.86 7.40
CA ALA A 194 -8.27 -9.61 8.59
C ALA A 194 -7.47 -9.85 9.87
N GLY A 195 -6.69 -10.93 9.92
CA GLY A 195 -5.85 -11.31 11.06
C GLY A 195 -4.37 -11.07 10.76
N GLY A 196 -3.70 -10.32 11.65
CA GLY A 196 -2.29 -9.90 11.65
C GLY A 196 -1.34 -10.42 10.55
N LEU A 197 -0.76 -9.51 9.75
CA LEU A 197 0.32 -9.82 8.81
C LEU A 197 1.67 -9.38 9.39
N ASN A 198 2.63 -10.28 9.55
CA ASN A 198 3.95 -9.91 10.09
C ASN A 198 5.10 -10.37 9.21
N ASP A 199 6.19 -9.62 9.18
CA ASP A 199 7.43 -10.04 8.50
C ASP A 199 7.16 -10.49 7.05
N THR A 200 6.31 -9.76 6.33
CA THR A 200 5.79 -10.19 5.03
C THR A 200 6.00 -9.12 3.98
N ILE A 201 6.40 -9.55 2.79
CA ILE A 201 6.63 -8.69 1.63
C ILE A 201 5.51 -8.89 0.62
N ILE A 202 4.89 -7.80 0.18
CA ILE A 202 3.95 -7.74 -0.94
C ILE A 202 4.62 -6.93 -2.03
N SER A 203 5.17 -7.60 -3.05
CA SER A 203 6.01 -6.91 -4.04
C SER A 203 5.70 -7.23 -5.49
N ASP A 204 5.96 -6.28 -6.39
CA ASP A 204 5.94 -6.50 -7.84
C ASP A 204 4.59 -7.05 -8.38
N ASN A 205 3.49 -6.87 -7.65
CA ASN A 205 2.18 -7.33 -8.07
C ASN A 205 1.52 -6.31 -9.00
N THR A 206 0.77 -6.81 -9.99
CA THR A 206 -0.11 -5.99 -10.84
C THR A 206 -1.55 -6.21 -10.42
N ILE A 207 -2.20 -5.17 -9.89
CA ILE A 207 -3.55 -5.24 -9.35
C ILE A 207 -4.47 -4.27 -10.10
N THR A 208 -5.46 -4.82 -10.80
CA THR A 208 -6.42 -4.05 -11.60
C THR A 208 -7.85 -4.23 -11.08
N GLY A 209 -8.49 -3.12 -10.72
CA GLY A 209 -9.86 -3.13 -10.19
C GLY A 209 -9.96 -3.74 -8.79
N GLY A 210 -11.17 -4.18 -8.43
CA GLY A 210 -11.51 -4.58 -7.07
C GLY A 210 -11.71 -3.38 -6.15
N GLN A 211 -12.09 -3.64 -4.91
CA GLN A 211 -12.32 -2.61 -3.89
C GLN A 211 -11.01 -1.98 -3.43
N TYR A 212 -10.26 -2.71 -2.59
CA TYR A 212 -8.89 -2.33 -2.23
C TYR A 212 -7.91 -3.18 -3.03
N GLY A 213 -6.75 -2.62 -3.36
CA GLY A 213 -5.64 -3.41 -3.88
C GLY A 213 -5.08 -4.32 -2.78
N VAL A 214 -4.54 -3.70 -1.73
CA VAL A 214 -4.04 -4.34 -0.52
C VAL A 214 -4.72 -3.72 0.69
N ARG A 215 -5.42 -4.53 1.49
CA ARG A 215 -5.95 -4.12 2.80
C ARG A 215 -5.42 -5.03 3.89
N VAL A 216 -4.63 -4.48 4.81
CA VAL A 216 -4.04 -5.22 5.93
C VAL A 216 -4.43 -4.56 7.25
N ASN A 217 -5.41 -5.15 7.94
CA ASN A 217 -6.02 -4.51 9.11
C ASN A 217 -5.06 -4.38 10.30
N LEU A 218 -4.17 -5.36 10.51
CA LEU A 218 -3.13 -5.35 11.55
C LEU A 218 -1.82 -5.84 10.94
N CYS A 219 -0.73 -5.08 11.09
CA CYS A 219 0.57 -5.51 10.59
C CYS A 219 1.78 -5.01 11.38
N THR A 220 2.88 -5.77 11.31
CA THR A 220 4.18 -5.38 11.86
C THR A 220 5.28 -5.81 10.89
N ARG A 221 6.23 -4.94 10.55
CA ARG A 221 7.31 -5.29 9.60
C ARG A 221 6.77 -5.82 8.27
N VAL A 222 5.87 -5.05 7.67
CA VAL A 222 5.28 -5.36 6.36
C VAL A 222 5.78 -4.37 5.33
N THR A 223 6.24 -4.90 4.20
CA THR A 223 6.70 -4.12 3.06
C THR A 223 5.73 -4.27 1.90
N VAL A 224 5.21 -3.17 1.38
CA VAL A 224 4.43 -3.09 0.14
C VAL A 224 5.28 -2.33 -0.88
N GLN A 225 5.96 -3.04 -1.79
CA GLN A 225 6.91 -2.39 -2.70
C GLN A 225 6.74 -2.73 -4.19
N GLY A 226 7.05 -1.79 -5.09
CA GLY A 226 7.14 -2.10 -6.52
C GLY A 226 5.82 -2.54 -7.16
N ASN A 227 4.67 -2.36 -6.50
CA ASN A 227 3.39 -2.84 -7.01
C ASN A 227 2.75 -1.80 -7.93
N THR A 228 2.02 -2.28 -8.94
CA THR A 228 1.20 -1.45 -9.82
C THR A 228 -0.28 -1.66 -9.50
N PHE A 229 -0.96 -0.58 -9.11
CA PHE A 229 -2.40 -0.55 -8.83
C PHE A 229 -3.11 0.31 -9.87
N THR A 230 -4.20 -0.18 -10.43
CA THR A 230 -4.98 0.55 -11.44
C THR A 230 -6.47 0.40 -11.21
N ASN A 231 -7.19 1.53 -11.17
CA ASN A 231 -8.65 1.59 -11.14
C ASN A 231 -9.32 0.85 -9.97
N THR A 232 -8.73 0.86 -8.77
CA THR A 232 -9.39 0.33 -7.56
C THR A 232 -10.57 1.23 -7.16
N SER A 233 -11.65 0.63 -6.66
CA SER A 233 -12.85 1.39 -6.30
C SER A 233 -12.78 2.05 -4.92
N LEU A 234 -11.76 1.71 -4.13
CA LEU A 234 -11.36 2.34 -2.87
C LEU A 234 -9.83 2.58 -2.93
N GLU A 235 -9.18 2.70 -1.77
CA GLU A 235 -7.73 2.91 -1.69
C GLU A 235 -6.96 1.74 -2.32
N ALA A 236 -5.88 2.06 -3.03
CA ALA A 236 -4.98 1.03 -3.55
C ALA A 236 -4.31 0.27 -2.40
N VAL A 237 -3.89 1.01 -1.36
CA VAL A 237 -3.17 0.47 -0.19
C VAL A 237 -3.80 1.01 1.09
N MET A 238 -4.31 0.11 1.96
CA MET A 238 -4.98 0.44 3.23
C MET A 238 -4.42 -0.38 4.40
N LEU A 239 -3.61 0.26 5.25
CA LEU A 239 -2.95 -0.36 6.41
C LEU A 239 -3.30 0.42 7.70
N PRO A 240 -4.53 0.27 8.25
CA PRO A 240 -5.04 1.14 9.31
C PRO A 240 -4.43 0.91 10.69
N LEU A 241 -3.75 -0.21 10.93
CA LEU A 241 -3.06 -0.48 12.20
C LEU A 241 -1.76 -1.21 11.92
N GLY A 242 -0.63 -0.56 12.18
CA GLY A 242 0.65 -1.26 12.18
C GLY A 242 1.84 -0.41 12.59
N SER A 243 3.00 -1.05 12.57
CA SER A 243 4.29 -0.45 12.89
C SER A 243 5.40 -1.06 12.04
N GLU A 244 6.48 -0.33 11.83
CA GLU A 244 7.60 -0.77 10.98
C GLU A 244 7.10 -1.13 9.57
N ILE A 245 6.23 -0.29 9.01
CA ILE A 245 5.68 -0.47 7.65
C ILE A 245 6.57 0.25 6.66
N ILE A 246 6.82 -0.39 5.51
CA ILE A 246 7.48 0.26 4.37
C ILE A 246 6.52 0.19 3.17
N ILE A 247 6.13 1.33 2.63
CA ILE A 247 5.36 1.43 1.38
C ILE A 247 6.24 2.17 0.38
N SER A 248 6.81 1.45 -0.60
CA SER A 248 7.82 2.04 -1.49
C SER A 248 7.69 1.72 -2.97
N ASP A 249 8.08 2.63 -3.85
CA ASP A 249 8.16 2.39 -5.31
C ASP A 249 6.85 1.82 -5.92
N ASN A 250 5.68 2.18 -5.36
CA ASN A 250 4.40 1.72 -5.90
C ASN A 250 3.87 2.72 -6.93
N THR A 251 3.33 2.22 -8.03
CA THR A 251 2.62 3.03 -9.02
C THR A 251 1.11 2.85 -8.86
N ILE A 252 0.38 3.91 -8.52
CA ILE A 252 -1.05 3.92 -8.26
C ILE A 252 -1.74 4.86 -9.24
N VAL A 253 -2.70 4.37 -10.01
CA VAL A 253 -3.41 5.16 -11.03
C VAL A 253 -4.93 4.97 -10.94
N GLY A 254 -5.68 6.08 -10.88
CA GLY A 254 -7.12 6.09 -11.09
C GLY A 254 -7.96 5.48 -9.96
N THR A 255 -7.59 5.70 -8.69
CA THR A 255 -8.39 5.23 -7.55
C THR A 255 -9.68 6.04 -7.41
N GLN A 256 -10.80 5.41 -7.02
CA GLN A 256 -12.07 6.12 -6.82
C GLN A 256 -12.22 6.76 -5.43
N THR A 257 -11.26 6.55 -4.53
CA THR A 257 -11.11 7.28 -3.25
C THR A 257 -9.65 7.73 -3.10
N GLY A 258 -8.98 7.45 -1.98
CA GLY A 258 -7.57 7.80 -1.80
C GLY A 258 -6.58 6.88 -2.54
N GLY A 259 -5.31 7.23 -2.53
CA GLY A 259 -4.22 6.37 -3.04
C GLY A 259 -3.72 5.40 -1.99
N ILE A 260 -3.05 5.95 -0.98
CA ILE A 260 -2.49 5.23 0.17
C ILE A 260 -3.14 5.78 1.44
N ALA A 261 -3.71 4.91 2.28
CA ALA A 261 -4.16 5.24 3.62
C ALA A 261 -3.50 4.33 4.64
N THR A 262 -2.78 4.91 5.59
CA THR A 262 -2.02 4.11 6.57
C THR A 262 -1.96 4.76 7.94
N CYS A 263 -1.54 3.95 8.90
CA CYS A 263 -1.08 4.36 10.22
C CYS A 263 0.28 3.70 10.45
N GLY A 264 1.18 4.34 11.20
CA GLY A 264 2.50 3.73 11.38
C GLY A 264 3.33 4.37 12.47
N VAL A 265 4.00 3.54 13.27
CA VAL A 265 5.12 3.96 14.12
C VAL A 265 6.40 3.41 13.51
N ASN A 266 7.43 4.24 13.36
CA ASN A 266 8.70 3.88 12.72
C ASN A 266 8.48 3.34 11.30
N SER A 267 7.71 4.07 10.49
CA SER A 267 7.30 3.64 9.15
C SER A 267 7.83 4.57 8.05
N GLU A 268 7.90 4.06 6.83
CA GLU A 268 8.40 4.77 5.65
C GLU A 268 7.37 4.68 4.51
N ILE A 269 7.06 5.83 3.90
CA ILE A 269 6.24 5.95 2.69
C ILE A 269 7.11 6.68 1.68
N ILE A 270 7.79 5.96 0.80
CA ILE A 270 8.86 6.53 -0.02
C ILE A 270 8.74 6.20 -1.50
N GLU A 271 9.17 7.08 -2.40
CA GLU A 271 9.28 6.77 -3.83
C GLU A 271 7.97 6.31 -4.51
N ASN A 272 6.78 6.57 -3.93
CA ASN A 272 5.53 6.15 -4.54
C ASN A 272 5.05 7.17 -5.57
N ARG A 273 4.48 6.69 -6.69
CA ARG A 273 3.85 7.51 -7.72
C ARG A 273 2.35 7.30 -7.72
N ILE A 274 1.60 8.34 -7.36
CA ILE A 274 0.14 8.33 -7.30
C ILE A 274 -0.40 9.34 -8.33
N THR A 275 -1.33 8.91 -9.18
CA THR A 275 -1.92 9.76 -10.22
C THR A 275 -3.43 9.55 -10.30
N ASP A 276 -4.18 10.65 -10.39
CA ASP A 276 -5.63 10.68 -10.57
C ASP A 276 -6.39 9.93 -9.46
N ALA A 277 -6.07 10.20 -8.19
CA ALA A 277 -6.84 9.69 -7.06
C ALA A 277 -8.08 10.58 -6.81
N ALA A 278 -9.28 10.02 -6.78
CA ALA A 278 -10.52 10.77 -6.53
C ALA A 278 -10.74 11.14 -5.04
N GLY A 279 -9.65 11.32 -4.30
CA GLY A 279 -9.58 11.67 -2.89
C GLY A 279 -8.13 11.98 -2.51
N ILE A 280 -7.78 11.78 -1.25
CA ILE A 280 -6.44 12.08 -0.75
C ILE A 280 -5.40 11.14 -1.36
N GLY A 281 -4.30 11.69 -1.89
CA GLY A 281 -3.20 10.88 -2.43
C GLY A 281 -2.59 9.95 -1.37
N ILE A 282 -2.02 10.55 -0.32
CA ILE A 282 -1.45 9.86 0.84
C ILE A 282 -2.13 10.37 2.12
N TYR A 283 -2.75 9.48 2.88
CA TYR A 283 -3.37 9.80 4.16
C TYR A 283 -2.69 9.06 5.31
N LEU A 284 -2.02 9.81 6.20
CA LEU A 284 -1.48 9.28 7.45
C LEU A 284 -2.47 9.57 8.58
N ALA A 285 -3.26 8.58 8.95
CA ALA A 285 -4.35 8.76 9.93
C ALA A 285 -3.87 8.79 11.38
N SER A 286 -2.76 8.13 11.67
CA SER A 286 -1.98 8.25 12.89
C SER A 286 -0.54 7.80 12.66
N GLY A 287 0.39 8.30 13.45
CA GLY A 287 1.75 7.80 13.39
C GLY A 287 2.73 8.57 14.24
N ASP A 288 3.87 7.93 14.52
CA ASP A 288 4.99 8.57 15.19
C ASP A 288 6.30 8.12 14.53
N SER A 289 7.22 9.06 14.31
CA SER A 289 8.51 8.76 13.68
C SER A 289 8.33 8.13 12.29
N VAL A 290 7.65 8.86 11.40
CA VAL A 290 7.36 8.41 10.02
C VAL A 290 8.14 9.26 9.02
N LEU A 291 8.76 8.62 8.02
CA LEU A 291 9.36 9.29 6.88
C LEU A 291 8.41 9.22 5.67
N ILE A 292 8.11 10.37 5.08
CA ILE A 292 7.38 10.49 3.82
C ILE A 292 8.28 11.24 2.85
N SER A 293 8.96 10.54 1.94
CA SER A 293 9.90 11.19 1.02
C SER A 293 9.85 10.68 -0.41
N ASP A 294 10.29 11.50 -1.37
CA ASP A 294 10.47 11.09 -2.76
C ASP A 294 9.17 10.61 -3.44
N ASN A 295 8.00 10.87 -2.85
CA ASN A 295 6.72 10.49 -3.46
C ASN A 295 6.30 11.54 -4.49
N THR A 296 5.72 11.10 -5.59
CA THR A 296 5.05 11.97 -6.56
C THR A 296 3.55 11.76 -6.49
N VAL A 297 2.79 12.80 -6.15
CA VAL A 297 1.31 12.76 -6.15
C VAL A 297 0.78 13.80 -7.12
N THR A 298 -0.03 13.37 -8.07
CA THR A 298 -0.54 14.22 -9.15
C THR A 298 -2.05 14.06 -9.31
N ASN A 299 -2.76 15.17 -9.45
CA ASN A 299 -4.21 15.20 -9.71
C ASN A 299 -5.05 14.42 -8.69
N SER A 300 -4.69 14.45 -7.41
CA SER A 300 -5.61 14.06 -6.35
C SER A 300 -6.73 15.10 -6.26
N SER A 301 -8.00 14.67 -6.21
CA SER A 301 -9.14 15.59 -6.10
C SER A 301 -9.32 16.20 -4.71
N ASP A 302 -8.48 15.80 -3.75
CA ASP A 302 -8.33 16.35 -2.41
C ASP A 302 -6.80 16.53 -2.18
N TYR A 303 -6.35 16.77 -0.95
CA TYR A 303 -4.93 16.92 -0.64
C TYR A 303 -4.05 15.79 -1.21
N ALA A 304 -2.87 16.16 -1.69
CA ALA A 304 -1.83 15.23 -2.07
C ALA A 304 -1.37 14.40 -0.87
N LEU A 305 -1.21 15.06 0.28
CA LEU A 305 -0.84 14.47 1.55
C LEU A 305 -1.66 15.10 2.68
N LYS A 306 -2.25 14.25 3.53
CA LYS A 306 -2.96 14.66 4.75
C LYS A 306 -2.42 13.95 5.98
N LEU A 307 -2.06 14.73 7.00
CA LEU A 307 -1.71 14.25 8.34
C LEU A 307 -2.85 14.52 9.31
N SER A 308 -3.34 13.47 9.97
CA SER A 308 -4.39 13.59 10.97
C SER A 308 -3.87 14.06 12.33
N VAL A 309 -4.78 14.45 13.22
CA VAL A 309 -4.50 14.93 14.59
C VAL A 309 -3.71 13.99 15.50
N ASN A 310 -3.53 12.72 15.13
CA ASN A 310 -2.76 11.74 15.90
C ASN A 310 -1.43 11.40 15.21
N THR A 311 -0.86 12.35 14.49
CA THR A 311 0.45 12.23 13.86
C THR A 311 1.46 13.09 14.60
N SER A 312 2.65 12.55 14.84
CA SER A 312 3.76 13.30 15.41
C SER A 312 5.11 12.87 14.86
N ASN A 313 6.09 13.77 14.90
CA ASN A 313 7.47 13.47 14.47
C ASN A 313 7.53 12.88 13.05
N VAL A 314 6.66 13.37 12.15
CA VAL A 314 6.70 12.98 10.73
C VAL A 314 7.67 13.89 10.00
N THR A 315 8.56 13.30 9.20
CA THR A 315 9.45 14.04 8.29
C THR A 315 8.92 13.91 6.87
N ILE A 316 8.61 15.04 6.23
CA ILE A 316 8.04 15.13 4.89
C ILE A 316 9.02 15.91 4.01
N THR A 317 9.74 15.22 3.14
CA THR A 317 10.82 15.84 2.36
C THR A 317 10.91 15.31 0.94
N ASP A 318 11.37 16.14 0.00
CA ASP A 318 11.67 15.72 -1.37
C ASP A 318 10.46 15.10 -2.11
N ASN A 319 9.23 15.42 -1.70
CA ASN A 319 8.02 14.98 -2.39
C ASN A 319 7.64 15.96 -3.50
N ILE A 320 6.98 15.46 -4.55
CA ILE A 320 6.52 16.21 -5.71
C ILE A 320 4.99 16.22 -5.72
N PHE A 321 4.39 17.39 -5.47
CA PHE A 321 2.95 17.60 -5.47
C PHE A 321 2.54 18.47 -6.67
N ILE A 322 1.69 17.91 -7.53
CA ILE A 322 1.26 18.55 -8.79
C ILE A 322 -0.27 18.54 -8.91
N ASP A 323 -0.87 19.72 -9.01
CA ASP A 323 -2.30 19.91 -9.36
C ASP A 323 -3.27 19.12 -8.46
N ASN A 324 -2.94 19.01 -7.18
CA ASN A 324 -3.80 18.36 -6.19
C ASN A 324 -4.79 19.34 -5.56
N ASN A 325 -5.83 18.82 -4.91
CA ASN A 325 -6.83 19.58 -4.17
C ASN A 325 -7.47 20.71 -5.01
N ASP A 326 -7.80 20.42 -6.26
CA ASP A 326 -8.38 21.38 -7.23
C ASP A 326 -7.54 22.67 -7.42
N GLY A 327 -6.23 22.60 -7.15
CA GLY A 327 -5.30 23.73 -7.26
C GLY A 327 -5.28 24.67 -6.06
N ASP A 328 -5.95 24.32 -4.96
CA ASP A 328 -5.77 24.95 -3.65
C ASP A 328 -4.52 24.37 -2.95
N CYS A 329 -4.38 24.58 -1.64
CA CYS A 329 -3.23 24.06 -0.89
C CYS A 329 -3.14 22.53 -1.04
N GLN A 330 -1.98 22.04 -1.47
CA GLN A 330 -1.82 20.63 -1.81
C GLN A 330 -1.63 19.70 -0.60
N VAL A 331 -1.38 20.22 0.60
CA VAL A 331 -1.09 19.41 1.78
C VAL A 331 -1.76 19.95 3.04
N GLU A 332 -2.14 19.04 3.95
CA GLU A 332 -2.76 19.36 5.23
C GLU A 332 -2.03 18.70 6.40
N ASP A 333 -1.76 19.47 7.45
CA ASP A 333 -1.17 19.02 8.70
C ASP A 333 -2.03 19.43 9.91
N ASN A 334 -2.59 18.43 10.57
CA ASN A 334 -3.31 18.59 11.83
C ASN A 334 -2.56 17.99 13.04
N GLY A 335 -1.35 17.47 12.83
CA GLY A 335 -0.54 16.81 13.86
C GLY A 335 0.34 17.76 14.67
N GLU A 336 1.33 17.21 15.36
CA GLU A 336 2.27 17.93 16.21
C GLU A 336 3.71 17.56 15.85
N ASP A 337 4.66 18.50 15.93
CA ASP A 337 6.09 18.24 15.70
C ASP A 337 6.43 17.60 14.33
N ASN A 338 5.59 17.83 13.32
CA ASN A 338 5.81 17.39 11.94
C ASN A 338 6.67 18.41 11.18
N GLN A 339 7.53 17.95 10.27
CA GLN A 339 8.49 18.79 9.56
C GLN A 339 8.35 18.62 8.06
N PHE A 340 8.11 19.73 7.36
CA PHE A 340 8.11 19.80 5.90
C PHE A 340 9.33 20.59 5.42
N SER A 341 10.06 20.02 4.48
CA SER A 341 11.21 20.68 3.86
C SER A 341 11.46 20.14 2.46
N TYR A 342 11.94 20.96 1.54
CA TYR A 342 12.40 20.49 0.22
C TYR A 342 11.32 19.80 -0.62
N ASN A 343 10.04 20.03 -0.34
CA ASN A 343 8.96 19.52 -1.19
C ASN A 343 8.71 20.49 -2.37
N HIS A 344 8.29 19.93 -3.50
CA HIS A 344 7.89 20.68 -4.67
C HIS A 344 6.37 20.83 -4.72
N TYR A 345 5.91 22.06 -4.91
CA TYR A 345 4.51 22.42 -5.11
C TYR A 345 4.42 23.19 -6.43
N ASN A 346 3.73 22.64 -7.43
CA ASN A 346 3.71 23.23 -8.77
C ASN A 346 3.03 24.63 -8.86
N ASP A 347 2.31 25.02 -7.80
CA ASP A 347 1.67 26.33 -7.62
C ASP A 347 2.54 27.33 -6.82
N TRP A 348 3.70 26.90 -6.31
CA TRP A 348 4.59 27.72 -5.46
C TRP A 348 6.04 27.71 -5.96
N LEU A 349 6.30 28.49 -7.01
CA LEU A 349 7.60 28.49 -7.72
C LEU A 349 8.36 29.81 -7.62
N SER A 350 7.86 30.78 -6.85
CA SER A 350 8.45 32.11 -6.77
C SER A 350 8.08 32.83 -5.47
N PRO A 351 8.92 33.78 -5.00
CA PRO A 351 10.20 34.19 -5.58
C PRO A 351 11.36 33.23 -5.26
N ASP A 352 12.31 33.09 -6.18
CA ASP A 352 13.65 32.50 -5.96
C ASP A 352 14.68 33.52 -6.46
N ALA A 353 15.02 34.47 -5.58
CA ALA A 353 15.80 35.65 -5.93
C ALA A 353 17.30 35.38 -6.09
N ASN A 354 17.83 34.37 -5.40
CA ASN A 354 19.23 33.96 -5.49
C ASN A 354 19.45 32.82 -6.51
N SER A 355 18.37 32.27 -7.08
CA SER A 355 18.39 31.19 -8.08
C SER A 355 19.07 29.93 -7.56
N ASP A 356 18.84 29.60 -6.29
CA ASP A 356 19.39 28.41 -5.64
C ASP A 356 18.44 27.20 -5.66
N ASN A 357 17.33 27.32 -6.39
CA ASN A 357 16.25 26.33 -6.53
C ASN A 357 15.33 26.21 -5.30
N ILE A 358 15.46 27.12 -4.32
CA ILE A 358 14.59 27.19 -3.15
C ILE A 358 13.74 28.46 -3.24
N VAL A 359 12.45 28.34 -2.99
CA VAL A 359 11.55 29.49 -2.91
C VAL A 359 11.85 30.26 -1.62
N ASP A 360 12.15 31.55 -1.73
CA ASP A 360 12.51 32.43 -0.61
C ASP A 360 11.36 32.63 0.41
N ILE A 361 10.15 32.21 0.05
CA ILE A 361 8.95 32.30 0.89
C ILE A 361 8.46 30.90 1.18
N ALA A 362 8.32 30.60 2.48
CA ALA A 362 7.77 29.36 2.96
C ALA A 362 6.37 29.07 2.39
N TYR A 363 6.11 27.82 2.06
CA TYR A 363 4.79 27.35 1.64
C TYR A 363 3.93 27.11 2.88
N ALA A 364 2.76 27.75 2.94
CA ALA A 364 1.84 27.58 4.06
C ALA A 364 1.06 26.26 3.92
N ILE A 365 1.01 25.48 5.00
CA ILE A 365 0.34 24.19 5.04
C ILE A 365 -1.03 24.37 5.70
N ASP A 366 -2.08 23.81 5.09
CA ASP A 366 -3.42 23.85 5.66
C ASP A 366 -3.51 23.01 6.94
N GLY A 367 -4.49 23.31 7.79
CA GLY A 367 -4.77 22.54 9.01
C GLY A 367 -4.44 23.26 10.31
N ASP A 368 -4.70 22.57 11.42
CA ASP A 368 -4.64 23.14 12.78
C ASP A 368 -3.19 23.31 13.30
N ALA A 369 -2.20 22.69 12.68
CA ALA A 369 -0.80 22.72 13.13
C ALA A 369 -0.11 24.08 12.90
N SER A 370 -0.67 24.94 12.04
CA SER A 370 -0.03 26.20 11.60
C SER A 370 1.39 25.97 11.07
N ASN A 371 1.58 24.88 10.31
CA ASN A 371 2.87 24.43 9.80
C ASN A 371 3.20 25.07 8.44
N THR A 372 4.45 24.94 8.01
CA THR A 372 4.95 25.48 6.74
C THR A 372 6.11 24.63 6.23
N ASP A 373 6.25 24.50 4.91
CA ASP A 373 7.53 24.09 4.31
C ASP A 373 8.43 25.32 4.18
N GLN A 374 9.55 25.34 4.92
CA GLN A 374 10.47 26.48 4.93
C GLN A 374 11.40 26.53 3.72
N PHE A 375 11.53 25.42 2.98
CA PHE A 375 12.43 25.30 1.84
C PHE A 375 11.72 24.66 0.62
N PRO A 376 10.60 25.22 0.12
CA PRO A 376 9.95 24.66 -1.07
C PRO A 376 10.89 24.73 -2.28
N VAL A 377 10.90 23.70 -3.14
CA VAL A 377 11.80 23.66 -4.30
C VAL A 377 11.12 24.04 -5.61
N VAL A 378 11.85 24.77 -6.47
CA VAL A 378 11.34 25.26 -7.76
C VAL A 378 11.33 24.15 -8.83
N ASP A 379 12.46 23.48 -9.06
CA ASP A 379 12.58 22.32 -9.95
C ASP A 379 12.91 21.07 -9.13
N PRO A 380 12.02 20.07 -9.06
CA PRO A 380 12.27 18.86 -8.29
C PRO A 380 13.36 17.96 -8.89
N ASN A 381 13.78 18.20 -10.15
CA ASN A 381 14.84 17.42 -10.80
C ASN A 381 16.22 18.08 -10.70
N ALA A 382 16.29 19.32 -10.19
CA ALA A 382 17.56 20.00 -9.97
C ALA A 382 18.21 19.48 -8.69
N THR A 383 19.54 19.38 -8.68
CA THR A 383 20.28 19.02 -7.47
C THR A 383 20.06 20.10 -6.41
N THR A 384 19.39 19.77 -5.31
CA THR A 384 19.36 20.62 -4.13
C THR A 384 20.80 20.82 -3.61
N PRO A 385 21.18 22.03 -3.16
CA PRO A 385 22.48 22.21 -2.53
C PRO A 385 22.61 21.25 -1.35
N PRO A 386 23.73 20.53 -1.18
CA PRO A 386 23.90 19.61 -0.06
C PRO A 386 23.70 20.37 1.25
N GLY A 387 22.82 19.81 2.11
CA GLY A 387 22.33 20.46 3.32
C GLY A 387 23.41 21.20 4.10
N GLY A 388 23.10 22.47 4.40
CA GLY A 388 23.83 23.26 5.38
C GLY A 388 24.70 24.38 4.82
N GLN A 389 24.10 25.37 4.16
CA GLN A 389 24.31 26.77 4.55
C GLN A 389 23.19 27.62 3.94
N LEU A 390 22.21 27.98 4.76
CA LEU A 390 21.29 29.06 4.43
C LEU A 390 22.11 30.35 4.39
N ASP A 391 22.37 30.88 3.20
CA ASP A 391 22.64 32.31 3.07
C ASP A 391 21.30 33.04 3.20
N LEU A 392 20.75 33.04 4.42
CA LEU A 392 19.63 33.90 4.78
C LEU A 392 20.03 35.33 4.38
N PRO A 393 19.24 36.04 3.56
CA PRO A 393 19.49 37.45 3.34
C PRO A 393 19.51 38.11 4.72
N SER A 394 20.65 38.70 5.07
CA SER A 394 20.89 39.27 6.39
C SER A 394 19.71 40.18 6.75
N LEU A 395 18.95 39.79 7.77
CA LEU A 395 17.83 40.54 8.31
C LEU A 395 18.34 41.79 9.04
N LEU A 396 18.87 42.77 8.31
CA LEU A 396 19.19 44.10 8.82
C LEU A 396 18.93 45.16 7.73
N PRO A 397 18.17 46.26 7.98
CA PRO A 397 17.60 46.71 9.25
C PRO A 397 16.13 47.19 9.14
N TYR A 398 15.14 46.29 9.04
CA TYR A 398 13.74 46.68 9.31
C TYR A 398 13.44 46.76 10.82
N VAL A 399 14.25 46.10 11.65
CA VAL A 399 14.16 46.16 13.12
C VAL A 399 14.67 47.51 13.68
N ALA A 400 15.61 48.18 12.99
CA ALA A 400 16.12 49.47 13.45
C ALA A 400 15.10 50.62 13.30
N VAL A 401 14.23 50.57 12.28
CA VAL A 401 13.21 51.61 12.07
C VAL A 401 12.11 51.55 13.14
N GLY A 402 11.70 50.34 13.54
CA GLY A 402 10.73 50.13 14.62
C GLY A 402 11.25 50.54 16.00
N ALA A 403 12.48 50.15 16.35
CA ALA A 403 13.08 50.48 17.64
C ALA A 403 13.36 52.00 17.81
N VAL A 404 13.77 52.69 16.74
CA VAL A 404 13.98 54.15 16.75
C VAL A 404 12.65 54.91 16.83
N ALA A 405 11.58 54.42 16.19
CA ALA A 405 10.25 55.04 16.30
C ALA A 405 9.66 54.92 17.72
N VAL A 406 9.87 53.79 18.41
CA VAL A 406 9.42 53.60 19.79
C VAL A 406 10.24 54.44 20.78
N LEU A 407 11.56 54.55 20.60
CA LEU A 407 12.41 55.39 21.47
C LEU A 407 12.14 56.89 21.27
N LEU A 408 11.85 57.34 20.04
CA LEU A 408 11.42 58.72 19.78
C LEU A 408 10.04 59.02 20.37
N ALA A 409 9.08 58.08 20.31
CA ALA A 409 7.77 58.25 20.91
C ALA A 409 7.83 58.33 22.45
N ILE A 410 8.68 57.52 23.09
CA ILE A 410 8.91 57.56 24.55
C ILE A 410 9.63 58.85 24.95
N GLY A 411 10.63 59.31 24.17
CA GLY A 411 11.31 60.59 24.39
C GLY A 411 10.37 61.80 24.32
N VAL A 412 9.48 61.84 23.32
CA VAL A 412 8.49 62.93 23.16
C VAL A 412 7.43 62.90 24.27
N ALA A 413 7.02 61.71 24.73
CA ALA A 413 6.09 61.57 25.85
C ALA A 413 6.68 62.01 27.21
N LEU A 414 7.99 61.80 27.42
CA LEU A 414 8.69 62.23 28.63
C LEU A 414 9.00 63.73 28.66
N ILE A 415 9.20 64.36 27.50
CA ILE A 415 9.42 65.82 27.40
C ILE A 415 8.11 66.61 27.60
N LYS A 416 6.94 66.04 27.25
CA LYS A 416 5.62 66.68 27.47
C LYS A 416 5.06 66.56 28.89
N ARG A 417 5.77 65.89 29.82
CA ARG A 417 5.35 65.70 31.23
C ARG A 417 6.19 66.48 32.26
N LYS A 418 6.93 67.51 31.83
CA LYS A 418 7.54 68.51 32.72
C LYS A 418 6.88 69.86 32.56
#